data_AF-A0A9J6CXG6-F1
#
_entry.id   AF-A0A9J6CXG6-F1
#
_cell.length_a   1.000
_cell.length_b   1.000
_cell.length_c   1.000
_cell.angle_alpha   90.00
_cell.angle_beta   90.00
_cell.angle_gamma   90.00
#
_symmetry.space_group_name_H-M   'P 1'
#
loop_
_entity.id
_entity.type
_entity.pdbx_description
1 polymer ?
#
loop_
_entity_poly.entity_id
_entity_poly.type
_entity_poly.pdbx_seq_one_letter_code
_entity_poly.pdbx_strand_id
1 'polypeptide(L)'
;MVVLFQPYTATPGTDPDVDAVLNELEEYKVVVRNCLGSHTLLMGATIKAVDPRYEPGSPKGYVVFRTQRMFPTDRQWFNFRR
;
A
#
# COMPACT_ATOMS: atom_id res chain seq x y z
N MET A 1 20.45 -2.72 6.52
CA MET A 1 19.34 -2.64 5.55
C MET A 1 18.39 -3.76 5.90
N VAL A 2 17.37 -3.49 6.71
CA VAL A 2 16.36 -4.49 7.06
C VAL A 2 15.22 -4.28 6.08
N VAL A 3 15.07 -5.21 5.14
CA VAL A 3 13.91 -5.23 4.26
C VAL A 3 12.85 -6.05 4.98
N LEU A 4 11.93 -5.37 5.66
CA LEU A 4 10.74 -6.02 6.20
C LEU A 4 9.72 -6.09 5.07
N PHE A 5 9.72 -7.20 4.33
CA PHE A 5 8.57 -7.56 3.52
C PHE A 5 7.51 -8.09 4.48
N GLN A 6 6.37 -7.41 4.57
CA GLN A 6 5.22 -7.99 5.27
C GLN A 6 4.58 -9.01 4.34
N PRO A 7 4.60 -10.29 4.72
CA PRO A 7 3.86 -11.32 4.03
C PRO A 7 2.36 -11.19 4.28
N TYR A 8 1.64 -11.76 3.33
CA TYR A 8 0.20 -11.87 3.24
C TYR A 8 -0.42 -12.53 4.48
N THR A 9 -1.49 -11.94 5.03
CA THR A 9 -2.42 -12.68 5.89
C THR A 9 -3.77 -12.77 5.20
N ALA A 10 -4.26 -13.99 4.98
CA ALA A 10 -5.59 -14.22 4.42
C ALA A 10 -6.72 -13.77 5.37
N THR A 11 -6.41 -13.50 6.65
CA THR A 11 -7.40 -13.21 7.69
C THR A 11 -6.99 -11.98 8.52
N PRO A 12 -7.85 -10.96 8.64
CA PRO A 12 -7.59 -9.81 9.49
C PRO A 12 -7.26 -10.21 10.94
N GLY A 13 -6.23 -9.59 11.51
CA GLY A 13 -5.85 -9.81 12.91
C GLY A 13 -4.95 -11.03 13.16
N THR A 14 -4.51 -11.72 12.11
CA THR A 14 -3.49 -12.77 12.21
C THR A 14 -2.09 -12.19 11.96
N ASP A 15 -1.08 -12.87 12.51
CA ASP A 15 0.32 -12.48 12.30
C ASP A 15 0.78 -12.79 10.87
N PRO A 16 1.64 -11.96 10.29
CA PRO A 16 2.13 -12.11 8.93
C PRO A 16 3.13 -13.29 8.81
N ASP A 17 2.91 -14.20 7.84
CA ASP A 17 3.75 -15.40 7.59
C ASP A 17 5.05 -15.13 6.80
N VAL A 18 6.15 -14.81 7.50
CA VAL A 18 7.38 -14.27 6.86
C VAL A 18 8.17 -15.29 6.05
N ASP A 19 7.78 -16.56 6.13
CA ASP A 19 8.42 -17.67 5.42
C ASP A 19 7.67 -18.02 4.12
N ALA A 20 6.53 -17.37 3.85
CA ALA A 20 5.77 -17.55 2.62
C ALA A 20 6.56 -17.19 1.35
N VAL A 21 6.40 -17.98 0.30
CA VAL A 21 7.01 -17.70 -1.01
C VAL A 21 6.34 -16.49 -1.63
N LEU A 22 7.14 -15.50 -2.05
CA LEU A 22 6.66 -14.30 -2.72
C LEU A 22 6.17 -14.63 -4.14
N ASN A 23 4.89 -14.33 -4.42
CA ASN A 23 4.33 -14.36 -5.76
C ASN A 23 4.05 -12.93 -6.26
N GLU A 24 4.91 -12.40 -7.13
CA GLU A 24 4.79 -11.03 -7.65
C GLU A 24 3.63 -10.83 -8.63
N LEU A 25 3.04 -11.92 -9.15
CA LEU A 25 1.91 -11.86 -10.08
C LEU A 25 0.57 -11.69 -9.35
N GLU A 26 0.54 -11.89 -8.03
CA GLU A 26 -0.67 -11.73 -7.24
C GLU A 26 -0.91 -10.23 -6.96
N GLU A 27 -2.05 -9.73 -7.43
CA GLU A 27 -2.45 -8.34 -7.25
C GLU A 27 -3.94 -8.24 -6.95
N TYR A 28 -4.30 -7.33 -6.04
CA TYR A 28 -5.67 -6.91 -5.84
C TYR A 28 -5.86 -5.47 -6.36
N LYS A 29 -6.84 -5.28 -7.25
CA LYS A 29 -7.12 -4.00 -7.91
C LYS A 29 -8.49 -3.47 -7.52
N VAL A 30 -8.56 -2.17 -7.36
CA VAL A 30 -9.81 -1.42 -7.18
C VAL A 30 -10.06 -0.52 -8.38
N VAL A 31 -11.32 -0.25 -8.66
CA VAL A 31 -11.73 0.71 -9.69
C VAL A 31 -12.23 1.98 -8.99
N VAL A 32 -11.64 3.11 -9.34
CA VAL A 32 -11.94 4.41 -8.76
C VAL A 32 -12.50 5.32 -9.83
N ARG A 33 -13.68 5.89 -9.57
CA ARG A 33 -14.22 7.01 -10.34
C ARG A 33 -13.88 8.30 -9.60
N ASN A 34 -13.25 9.23 -10.29
CA ASN A 34 -12.86 10.53 -9.73
C ASN A 34 -13.15 11.66 -10.72
N CYS A 35 -13.06 12.91 -10.25
CA CYS A 35 -13.12 14.09 -11.09
C CYS A 35 -11.94 15.02 -10.79
N LEU A 36 -11.33 15.58 -11.84
CA LEU A 36 -10.33 16.64 -11.74
C LEU A 36 -10.83 17.86 -12.53
N GLY A 37 -11.27 18.89 -11.80
CA GLY A 37 -12.00 20.01 -12.40
C GLY A 37 -13.26 19.52 -13.10
N SER A 38 -13.38 19.79 -14.40
CA SER A 38 -14.50 19.35 -15.24
C SER A 38 -14.34 17.95 -15.85
N HIS A 39 -13.20 17.28 -15.65
CA HIS A 39 -12.91 16.00 -16.29
C HIS A 39 -13.26 14.84 -15.37
N THR A 40 -14.06 13.89 -15.87
CA THR A 40 -14.33 12.62 -15.19
C THR A 40 -13.23 11.62 -15.54
N LEU A 41 -12.69 10.96 -14.53
CA LEU A 41 -11.64 9.95 -14.64
C LEU A 41 -12.16 8.62 -14.09
N LEU A 42 -11.89 7.54 -14.81
CA LEU A 42 -12.08 6.17 -14.33
C LEU A 42 -10.73 5.48 -14.36
N MET A 43 -10.25 5.03 -13.20
CA MET A 43 -8.89 4.54 -13.04
C MET A 43 -8.88 3.24 -12.25
N GLY A 44 -7.99 2.31 -12.62
CA GLY A 44 -7.65 1.16 -11.79
C GLY A 44 -6.48 1.49 -10.87
N ALA A 45 -6.49 0.97 -9.64
CA ALA A 45 -5.37 1.10 -8.71
C ALA A 45 -5.10 -0.22 -8.00
N THR A 46 -3.83 -0.60 -7.87
CA THR A 46 -3.41 -1.74 -7.05
C THR A 46 -3.29 -1.29 -5.59
N ILE A 47 -3.91 -2.02 -4.68
CA ILE A 47 -3.75 -1.81 -3.23
C ILE A 47 -2.99 -2.99 -2.62
N LYS A 48 -2.34 -2.76 -1.48
CA LYS A 48 -1.49 -3.79 -0.84
C LYS A 48 -2.16 -4.45 0.36
N ALA A 49 -3.01 -3.72 1.09
CA ALA A 49 -3.79 -4.25 2.19
C ALA A 49 -5.05 -3.42 2.45
N VAL A 50 -5.94 -3.95 3.28
CA VAL A 50 -7.13 -3.27 3.80
C VAL A 50 -7.06 -3.25 5.32
N ASP A 51 -7.19 -2.07 5.92
CA ASP A 51 -7.32 -1.92 7.38
C ASP A 51 -8.75 -2.31 7.80
N PRO A 52 -8.92 -3.37 8.62
CA PRO A 52 -10.24 -3.91 8.98
C PRO A 52 -11.07 -2.99 9.87
N ARG A 53 -10.50 -1.90 10.40
CA ARG A 53 -11.23 -0.92 11.21
C ARG A 53 -12.19 -0.06 10.39
N TYR A 54 -12.03 -0.05 9.06
CA TYR A 54 -12.87 0.73 8.14
C TYR A 54 -13.93 -0.15 7.48
N GLU A 55 -15.00 0.49 7.01
CA GLU A 55 -16.08 -0.20 6.30
C GLU A 55 -15.56 -0.88 5.02
N PRO A 56 -16.00 -2.12 4.72
CA PRO A 56 -15.65 -2.81 3.49
C PRO A 56 -15.98 -1.96 2.25
N GLY A 57 -15.04 -1.88 1.31
CA GLY A 57 -15.18 -1.09 0.08
C GLY A 57 -14.91 0.40 0.24
N SER A 58 -14.69 0.89 1.47
CA SER A 58 -14.28 2.27 1.71
C SER A 58 -12.82 2.50 1.29
N PRO A 59 -12.53 3.46 0.41
CA PRO A 59 -11.14 3.77 0.03
C PRO A 59 -10.25 4.21 1.19
N LYS A 60 -10.85 4.65 2.31
CA LYS A 60 -10.14 5.05 3.53
C LYS A 60 -9.39 3.90 4.19
N GLY A 61 -9.86 2.67 4.00
CA GLY A 61 -9.21 1.47 4.53
C GLY A 61 -8.07 0.95 3.66
N TYR A 62 -7.88 1.46 2.44
CA TYR A 62 -6.86 0.94 1.54
C TYR A 62 -5.46 1.45 1.92
N VAL A 63 -4.52 0.53 2.09
CA VAL A 63 -3.15 0.82 2.53
C VAL A 63 -2.16 0.51 1.41
N VAL A 64 -1.18 1.41 1.24
CA VAL A 64 -0.03 1.24 0.34
C VAL A 64 1.24 1.17 1.18
N PHE A 65 1.95 0.05 1.07
CA PHE A 65 3.26 -0.09 1.70
C PHE A 65 4.37 0.41 0.78
N ARG A 66 5.33 1.13 1.38
CA ARG A 66 6.53 1.64 0.70
C ARG A 66 7.73 1.38 1.58
N THR A 67 8.82 0.96 0.97
CA THR A 67 10.13 0.85 1.62
C THR A 67 11.03 1.97 1.12
N GLN A 68 11.86 2.53 2.00
CA GLN A 68 12.84 3.55 1.65
C GLN A 68 14.12 3.36 2.44
N ARG A 69 15.23 3.93 1.94
CA ARG A 69 16.48 3.97 2.69
C ARG A 69 16.32 4.86 3.93
N MET A 70 17.08 4.56 4.98
CA MET A 70 17.18 5.44 6.14
C MET A 70 17.84 6.77 5.73
N PHE A 71 17.36 7.87 6.32
CA PHE A 71 17.85 9.22 6.07
C PHE A 71 18.60 9.76 7.31
N PRO A 72 19.89 9.40 7.49
CA PRO A 72 20.66 9.83 8.66
C PRO A 72 20.99 11.33 8.69
N THR A 73 20.79 12.06 7.58
CA THR A 73 21.10 13.50 7.51
C THR A 73 19.88 14.31 7.06
N ASP A 74 19.81 15.57 7.53
CA ASP A 74 18.76 16.52 7.14
C ASP A 74 18.72 16.75 5.63
N ARG A 75 19.88 16.71 4.95
CA ARG A 75 19.96 16.83 3.48
C ARG A 75 19.28 15.66 2.78
N GLN A 76 19.49 14.43 3.25
CA GLN A 76 18.83 13.25 2.67
C GLN A 76 17.32 13.28 2.94
N TRP A 77 16.93 13.73 4.13
CA TRP A 77 15.52 13.91 4.47
C TRP A 77 14.83 15.00 3.65
N PHE A 78 15.50 16.13 3.45
CA PHE A 78 15.04 17.21 2.57
C PHE A 78 14.83 16.71 1.14
N ASN A 79 15.79 15.93 0.60
CA ASN A 79 15.67 15.36 -0.73
C ASN A 79 14.53 14.33 -0.85
N PHE A 80 14.22 13.60 0.22
CA PHE A 80 13.12 12.64 0.22
C PHE A 80 11.73 13.29 0.21
N ARG A 81 11.59 14.41 0.92
CA ARG A 81 10.30 15.12 1.07
C ARG A 81 9.92 15.98 -0.14
N ARG A 82 10.87 16.26 -1.01
CA ARG A 82 10.70 17.12 -2.17
C ARG A 82 10.23 16.32 -3.38
#